data_AF-A0A0R0AFX3-F1
#
_entry.id   AF-A0A0R0AFX3-F1
#
_cell.length_a   1.000
_cell.length_b   1.000
_cell.length_c   1.000
_cell.angle_alpha   90.00
_cell.angle_beta   90.00
_cell.angle_gamma   90.00
#
_symmetry.space_group_name_H-M   'P 1'
#
loop_
_entity.id
_entity.type
_entity.pdbx_description
1 polymer ?
#
loop_
_entity_poly.entity_id
_entity_poly.type
_entity_poly.pdbx_seq_one_letter_code
_entity_poly.pdbx_strand_id
1 'polypeptide(L)'
;MTTKLTREELDQWLQDLALRMKPEAETALAGDIAEIVAGEVEVIEPRVAMVDFDHFHDQVSSLIEELACVGAGKADEPTAR
;
A
#
# COMPACT_ATOMS: atom_id res chain seq x y z
N MET A 1 21.02 -7.37 -16.19
CA MET A 1 20.64 -8.12 -14.97
C MET A 1 19.83 -7.19 -14.12
N THR A 2 18.52 -7.41 -14.01
CA THR A 2 17.70 -6.64 -13.07
C THR A 2 18.07 -7.14 -11.69
N THR A 3 18.85 -6.37 -10.93
CA THR A 3 19.17 -6.70 -9.54
C THR A 3 17.89 -6.70 -8.74
N LYS A 4 17.67 -7.79 -8.00
CA LYS A 4 16.55 -7.88 -7.06
C LYS A 4 16.82 -6.94 -5.89
N LEU A 5 15.76 -6.32 -5.39
CA LEU A 5 15.83 -5.48 -4.20
C LEU A 5 16.10 -6.38 -2.99
N THR A 6 16.88 -5.87 -2.06
CA THR A 6 17.00 -6.44 -0.72
C THR A 6 15.71 -6.23 0.06
N ARG A 7 15.53 -7.01 1.12
CA ARG A 7 14.37 -6.86 2.01
C ARG A 7 14.29 -5.43 2.59
N GLU A 8 15.41 -4.87 3.03
CA GLU A 8 15.47 -3.49 3.52
C GLU A 8 15.03 -2.46 2.47
N GLU A 9 15.41 -2.64 1.20
CA GLU A 9 14.96 -1.75 0.12
C GLU A 9 13.46 -1.92 -0.18
N LEU A 10 12.92 -3.14 -0.05
CA LEU A 10 11.48 -3.40 -0.19
C LEU A 10 10.69 -2.74 0.95
N ASP A 11 11.14 -2.90 2.19
CA ASP A 11 10.57 -2.26 3.37
C ASP A 11 10.59 -0.73 3.26
N GLN A 12 11.72 -0.16 2.82
CA GLN A 12 11.83 1.29 2.59
C GLN A 12 10.88 1.77 1.50
N TRP A 13 10.76 1.01 0.41
CA TRP A 13 9.83 1.35 -0.65
C TRP A 13 8.36 1.31 -0.18
N LEU A 14 7.99 0.30 0.63
CA LEU A 14 6.66 0.20 1.22
C LEU A 14 6.35 1.36 2.17
N GLN A 15 7.32 1.78 2.98
CA GLN A 15 7.17 2.95 3.85
C GLN A 15 7.00 4.24 3.05
N ASP A 16 7.78 4.42 1.98
CA ASP A 16 7.65 5.58 1.10
C ASP A 16 6.30 5.60 0.39
N LEU A 17 5.83 4.43 -0.09
CA LEU A 17 4.50 4.27 -0.66
C LEU A 17 3.41 4.64 0.36
N ALA A 18 3.52 4.17 1.60
CA ALA A 18 2.57 4.51 2.66
C ALA A 18 2.50 6.03 2.91
N LEU A 19 3.65 6.71 2.96
CA LEU A 19 3.73 8.15 3.15
C LEU A 19 3.13 8.92 1.97
N ARG A 20 3.36 8.46 0.73
CA ARG A 20 2.79 9.05 -0.49
C ARG A 20 1.27 8.87 -0.55
N MET A 21 0.79 7.68 -0.18
CA MET A 21 -0.63 7.31 -0.27
C MET A 21 -1.47 7.83 0.90
N LYS A 22 -0.86 8.16 2.04
CA LYS A 22 -1.57 8.69 3.22
C LYS A 22 -2.50 9.88 2.91
N PRO A 23 -2.07 10.96 2.22
CA PRO A 23 -2.98 12.05 1.86
C PRO A 23 -4.08 11.62 0.86
N GLU A 24 -3.79 10.67 -0.03
CA GLU A 24 -4.81 10.12 -0.95
C GLU A 24 -5.85 9.30 -0.18
N ALA A 25 -5.42 8.48 0.77
CA ALA A 25 -6.26 7.68 1.66
C ALA A 25 -7.18 8.51 2.57
N GLU A 26 -6.83 9.76 2.88
CA GLU A 26 -7.72 10.68 3.61
C GLU A 26 -8.93 11.14 2.77
N THR A 27 -8.87 11.01 1.45
CA THR A 27 -9.89 11.56 0.53
C THR A 27 -10.49 10.53 -0.44
N ALA A 28 -9.79 9.41 -0.67
CA ALA A 28 -10.21 8.34 -1.54
C ALA A 28 -11.07 7.30 -0.80
N LEU A 29 -11.90 6.57 -1.55
CA LEU A 29 -12.62 5.42 -1.01
C LEU A 29 -11.65 4.23 -0.86
N ALA A 30 -11.95 3.34 0.09
CA ALA A 30 -11.11 2.17 0.35
C ALA A 30 -10.88 1.28 -0.89
N GLY A 31 -11.85 1.22 -1.81
CA GLY A 31 -11.71 0.48 -3.07
C GLY A 31 -10.69 1.10 -4.04
N ASP A 32 -10.63 2.43 -4.11
CA ASP A 32 -9.66 3.15 -4.94
C ASP A 32 -8.23 2.99 -4.39
N ILE A 33 -8.06 2.95 -3.07
CA ILE A 33 -6.75 2.73 -2.44
C ILE A 33 -6.14 1.37 -2.81
N ALA A 34 -6.95 0.31 -2.80
CA ALA A 34 -6.47 -1.01 -3.21
C ALA A 34 -6.01 -1.04 -4.67
N GLU A 35 -6.73 -0.36 -5.57
CA GLU A 35 -6.38 -0.28 -7.00
C GLU A 35 -5.09 0.51 -7.23
N ILE A 36 -4.94 1.66 -6.56
CA ILE A 36 -3.74 2.50 -6.67
C ILE A 36 -2.50 1.74 -6.16
N VAL A 37 -2.61 1.10 -4.99
CA VAL A 37 -1.50 0.32 -4.41
C VAL A 37 -1.15 -0.87 -5.32
N ALA A 38 -2.14 -1.57 -5.90
CA ALA A 38 -1.89 -2.66 -6.84
C ALA A 38 -1.07 -2.21 -8.07
N GLY A 39 -1.36 -1.01 -8.60
CA GLY A 39 -0.60 -0.43 -9.70
C GLY A 39 0.87 -0.16 -9.35
N GLU A 40 1.15 0.40 -8.18
CA GLU A 40 2.53 0.65 -7.71
C GLU A 40 3.27 -0.67 -7.45
N VAL A 41 2.56 -1.68 -6.95
CA VAL A 41 3.09 -3.02 -6.67
C VAL A 41 3.49 -3.76 -7.94
N GLU A 42 2.69 -3.68 -9.00
CA GLU A 42 3.00 -4.31 -10.30
C GLU A 42 4.33 -3.82 -10.88
N VAL A 43 4.68 -2.55 -10.64
CA VAL A 43 5.94 -1.94 -11.11
C VAL A 43 7.16 -2.53 -10.39
N ILE A 44 7.02 -2.87 -9.10
CA ILE A 44 8.14 -3.35 -8.29
C ILE A 44 8.22 -4.88 -8.20
N GLU A 45 7.13 -5.60 -8.44
CA GLU A 45 7.05 -7.07 -8.42
C GLU A 45 8.19 -7.76 -9.21
N PRO A 46 8.59 -7.31 -10.41
CA PRO A 46 9.71 -7.89 -11.15
C PRO A 46 11.07 -7.74 -10.46
N ARG A 47 11.20 -6.82 -9.51
CA ARG A 47 12.40 -6.54 -8.71
C ARG A 47 12.38 -7.24 -7.36
N VAL A 48 11.26 -7.85 -6.95
CA VAL A 48 11.17 -8.67 -5.74
C VAL A 48 11.83 -10.02 -5.97
N ALA A 49 12.60 -10.50 -4.99
CA ALA A 49 13.18 -11.83 -5.01
C ALA A 49 12.10 -12.87 -4.66
N MET A 50 12.16 -14.06 -5.25
CA MET A 50 11.12 -15.07 -5.06
C MET A 50 10.93 -15.49 -3.60
N VAL A 51 12.02 -15.49 -2.82
CA VAL A 51 12.02 -15.80 -1.39
C VAL A 51 11.31 -14.75 -0.53
N ASP A 52 11.16 -13.52 -1.05
CA ASP A 52 10.56 -12.40 -0.35
C ASP A 52 9.13 -12.10 -0.81
N PHE A 53 8.58 -12.85 -1.78
CA PHE A 53 7.23 -12.60 -2.29
C PHE A 53 6.15 -12.71 -1.24
N ASP A 54 6.13 -13.78 -0.42
CA ASP A 54 5.12 -13.94 0.62
C ASP A 54 5.15 -12.77 1.61
N HIS A 55 6.36 -12.40 2.05
CA HIS A 55 6.56 -11.27 2.94
C HIS A 55 6.11 -9.94 2.32
N PHE A 56 6.43 -9.74 1.05
CA PHE A 56 6.03 -8.55 0.31
C PHE A 56 4.51 -8.46 0.16
N HIS A 57 3.83 -9.57 -0.17
CA HIS A 57 2.37 -9.62 -0.26
C HIS A 57 1.68 -9.38 1.09
N ASP A 58 2.21 -9.94 2.19
CA ASP A 58 1.70 -9.69 3.54
C ASP A 58 1.82 -8.20 3.90
N GLN A 59 2.97 -7.58 3.61
CA GLN A 59 3.19 -6.16 3.88
C GLN A 59 2.28 -5.25 3.04
N VAL A 60 2.11 -5.55 1.75
CA VAL A 60 1.19 -4.82 0.87
C VAL A 60 -0.25 -4.93 1.38
N SER A 61 -0.67 -6.12 1.82
CA SER A 61 -2.03 -6.32 2.36
C SER A 61 -2.23 -5.50 3.63
N SER A 62 -1.27 -5.56 4.56
CA SER A 62 -1.28 -4.74 5.78
C SER A 62 -1.33 -3.25 5.46
N LEU A 63 -0.57 -2.78 4.47
CA LEU A 63 -0.56 -1.38 4.04
C LEU A 63 -1.93 -0.94 3.51
N ILE A 64 -2.58 -1.75 2.67
CA ILE A 64 -3.91 -1.44 2.14
C ILE A 64 -4.93 -1.36 3.28
N GLU A 65 -4.87 -2.28 4.24
CA GLU A 65 -5.75 -2.25 5.42
C GLU A 65 -5.51 -1.01 6.29
N GLU A 66 -4.26 -0.62 6.52
CA GLU A 66 -3.91 0.59 7.26
C GLU A 66 -4.42 1.85 6.56
N LEU A 67 -4.20 1.98 5.25
CA LEU A 67 -4.67 3.13 4.46
C LEU A 67 -6.21 3.16 4.39
N ALA A 68 -6.86 2.01 4.22
CA ALA A 68 -8.32 1.90 4.23
C ALA A 68 -8.92 2.34 5.57
N CYS A 69 -8.26 2.04 6.69
CA CYS A 69 -8.68 2.50 8.02
C CYS A 69 -8.59 4.03 8.18
N VAL A 70 -7.58 4.67 7.56
CA VAL A 70 -7.45 6.14 7.57
C VAL A 70 -8.66 6.81 6.90
N GLY A 71 -9.10 6.29 5.75
CA GLY A 71 -10.29 6.78 5.05
C GLY A 71 -11.61 6.42 5.76
N ALA A 72 -11.71 5.22 6.34
CA ALA A 72 -12.91 4.77 7.06
C ALA A 72 -13.20 5.61 8.32
N GLY A 73 -12.18 6.17 8.97
CA GLY A 73 -12.33 7.08 10.11
C GLY A 73 -13.08 8.38 9.81
N LYS A 74 -13.29 8.72 8.52
CA LYS A 74 -14.05 9.89 8.05
C LYS A 74 -15.43 9.53 7.50
N ALA A 75 -15.69 8.26 7.21
CA ALA A 75 -16.97 7.80 6.67
C ALA A 75 -18.05 7.60 7.75
N ASP A 76 -17.67 7.60 9.04
CA ASP A 76 -18.57 7.50 10.19
C ASP A 76 -18.81 8.86 10.88
N GLU A 77 -18.98 9.94 10.10
CA GLU A 77 -19.82 11.03 10.58
C GLU A 77 -21.21 10.80 9.97
N PRO A 78 -22.19 10.26 10.74
CA PRO A 78 -23.56 10.33 10.30
C PRO A 78 -23.89 11.81 10.17
N THR A 79 -24.01 12.30 8.93
CA THR A 79 -24.65 13.59 8.63
C THR A 79 -25.98 13.60 9.37
N ALA A 80 -25.96 14.23 10.54
CA ALA A 80 -27.12 14.43 11.36
C ALA A 80 -28.03 15.38 10.58
N ARG A 81 -29.17 14.81 10.17
CA ARG A 81 -30.45 15.44 9.81
C ARG A 81 -30.53 16.97 9.83
#